data_AF-A0A7W1FVM5-F1
#
_entry.id   AF-A0A7W1FVM5-F1
#
_cell.length_a   1.000
_cell.length_b   1.000
_cell.length_c   1.000
_cell.angle_alpha   90.00
_cell.angle_beta   90.00
_cell.angle_gamma   90.00
#
_symmetry.space_group_name_H-M   'P 1'
#
loop_
_entity.id
_entity.type
_entity.pdbx_description
1 polymer ?
#
loop_
_entity_poly.entity_id
_entity_poly.type
_entity_poly.pdbx_seq_one_letter_code
_entity_poly.pdbx_strand_id
1 'polypeptide(L)'
;EGFERREPDTLSGGEKQRVALAGLLAVEPDILVLDEPTSMLDAAGRREVLAYLETLRAEKTVLHVTHHLEELVRSDRILVLNGGELVADKTPERFLSDADLLRENRLVLPVVQRLALEIGLPPARLRTPETLAEAILAKTESGTRAG
;
A
#
# COMPACT_ATOMS: atom_id res chain seq x y z
N GLU A 1 -13.37 -23.85 0.60
CA GLU A 1 -12.95 -24.57 1.82
C GLU A 1 -11.73 -23.86 2.41
N GLY A 2 -11.64 -23.75 3.73
CA GLY A 2 -10.51 -23.11 4.41
C GLY A 2 -9.36 -24.08 4.67
N PHE A 3 -8.40 -23.64 5.48
CA PHE A 3 -7.20 -24.43 5.84
C PHE A 3 -7.36 -25.17 7.18
N GLU A 4 -8.57 -25.23 7.75
CA GLU A 4 -8.79 -25.62 9.15
C GLU A 4 -8.38 -27.06 9.47
N ARG A 5 -8.36 -27.94 8.47
CA ARG A 5 -8.04 -29.38 8.60
C ARG A 5 -6.75 -29.79 7.88
N ARG A 6 -6.02 -28.84 7.29
CA ARG A 6 -4.78 -29.13 6.56
C ARG A 6 -3.59 -29.01 7.51
N GLU A 7 -2.66 -29.95 7.40
CA GLU A 7 -1.41 -29.88 8.17
C GLU A 7 -0.56 -28.71 7.66
N PRO A 8 0.03 -27.88 8.54
CA PRO A 8 0.71 -26.65 8.14
C PRO A 8 1.82 -26.85 7.09
N ASP A 9 2.54 -27.96 7.16
CA ASP A 9 3.56 -28.41 6.23
C ASP A 9 3.05 -28.69 4.82
N THR A 10 1.77 -29.05 4.66
CA THR A 10 1.10 -29.24 3.36
C THR A 10 0.66 -27.94 2.68
N LEU A 11 0.84 -26.79 3.35
CA LEU A 11 0.49 -25.48 2.82
C LEU A 11 1.64 -24.87 2.01
N SER A 12 1.31 -24.20 0.91
CA SER A 12 2.22 -23.32 0.17
C SER A 12 2.64 -22.13 1.04
N GLY A 13 3.71 -21.42 0.65
CA GLY A 13 4.21 -20.25 1.40
C GLY A 13 3.14 -19.19 1.62
N GLY A 14 2.37 -18.84 0.59
CA GLY A 14 1.28 -17.88 0.70
C GLY A 14 0.10 -18.37 1.56
N GLU A 15 -0.21 -19.67 1.53
CA GLU A 15 -1.22 -20.24 2.43
C GLU A 15 -0.77 -20.20 3.89
N LYS A 16 0.49 -20.54 4.17
CA LYS A 16 1.10 -20.41 5.51
C LYS A 16 1.03 -18.97 6.01
N GLN A 17 1.35 -18.01 5.15
CA GLN A 17 1.31 -16.58 5.48
C GLN A 17 -0.11 -16.11 5.81
N ARG A 18 -1.13 -16.55 5.03
CA ARG A 18 -2.53 -16.26 5.33
C ARG A 18 -3.00 -16.86 6.66
N VAL A 19 -2.63 -18.11 6.95
CA VAL A 19 -2.97 -18.76 8.23
C VAL A 19 -2.29 -18.06 9.41
N ALA A 20 -1.01 -17.67 9.26
CA ALA A 20 -0.29 -16.91 10.28
C ALA A 20 -0.94 -15.55 10.55
N LEU A 21 -1.30 -14.81 9.51
CA LEU A 21 -2.00 -13.54 9.64
C LEU A 21 -3.37 -13.74 10.31
N ALA A 22 -4.14 -14.74 9.90
CA ALA A 22 -5.42 -15.06 10.53
C ALA A 22 -5.28 -15.39 12.03
N GLY A 23 -4.25 -16.16 12.40
CA GLY A 23 -3.94 -16.47 13.80
C GLY A 23 -3.58 -15.23 14.61
N LEU A 24 -2.80 -14.31 14.04
CA LEU A 24 -2.44 -13.04 14.67
C LEU A 24 -3.67 -12.14 14.89
N LEU A 25 -4.56 -12.08 13.91
CA LEU A 25 -5.79 -11.28 13.97
C LEU A 25 -6.81 -11.83 14.97
N ALA A 26 -6.85 -13.15 15.15
CA ALA A 26 -7.74 -13.80 16.11
C ALA A 26 -7.46 -13.44 17.58
N VAL A 27 -6.27 -12.89 17.87
CA VAL A 27 -5.89 -12.39 19.21
C VAL A 27 -6.42 -10.96 19.46
N GLU A 28 -6.99 -10.32 18.43
CA GLU A 28 -7.53 -8.95 18.47
C GLU A 28 -6.56 -7.88 19.02
N PRO A 29 -5.28 -7.84 18.60
CA PRO A 29 -4.31 -6.91 19.17
C PRO A 29 -4.68 -5.44 18.91
N ASP A 30 -4.29 -4.52 19.81
CA ASP A 30 -4.43 -3.07 19.60
C ASP A 30 -3.41 -2.53 18.57
N ILE A 31 -2.24 -3.17 18.51
CA ILE A 31 -1.13 -2.83 17.63
C ILE A 31 -0.68 -4.07 16.86
N LEU A 32 -0.65 -3.94 15.54
CA LEU A 32 -0.21 -4.97 14.61
C LEU A 32 1.10 -4.54 13.95
N VAL A 33 2.17 -5.31 14.12
CA VAL A 33 3.46 -5.08 13.46
C VAL A 33 3.66 -6.17 12.42
N LEU A 34 3.77 -5.77 11.15
CA LEU A 34 3.84 -6.66 10.01
C LEU A 34 5.11 -6.38 9.20
N ASP A 35 5.98 -7.37 9.11
CA ASP A 35 7.18 -7.33 8.27
C ASP A 35 6.92 -8.11 6.97
N GLU A 36 6.84 -7.38 5.85
CA GLU A 36 6.62 -7.93 4.51
C GLU A 36 5.45 -8.95 4.43
N PRO A 37 4.24 -8.62 4.96
CA PRO A 37 3.11 -9.54 5.11
C PRO A 37 2.51 -10.03 3.78
N THR A 38 2.95 -9.49 2.65
CA THR A 38 2.46 -9.81 1.29
C THR A 38 3.52 -10.41 0.37
N SER A 39 4.73 -10.65 0.88
CA SER A 39 5.90 -11.08 0.08
C SER A 39 5.73 -12.45 -0.60
N MET A 40 4.99 -13.39 0.01
CA MET A 40 4.76 -14.73 -0.55
C MET A 40 3.38 -14.89 -1.20
N LEU A 41 2.67 -13.78 -1.41
CA LEU A 41 1.34 -13.76 -2.01
C LEU A 41 1.40 -13.36 -3.47
N ASP A 42 0.52 -13.95 -4.27
CA ASP A 42 0.26 -13.45 -5.62
C ASP A 42 -0.47 -12.09 -5.58
N ALA A 43 -0.65 -11.47 -6.76
CA ALA A 43 -1.29 -10.16 -6.87
C ALA A 43 -2.75 -10.13 -6.36
N ALA A 44 -3.46 -11.27 -6.36
CA ALA A 44 -4.81 -11.34 -5.83
C ALA A 44 -4.79 -11.39 -4.30
N GLY A 45 -4.03 -12.32 -3.72
CA GLY A 45 -3.89 -12.47 -2.27
C GLY A 45 -3.29 -11.23 -1.60
N ARG A 46 -2.32 -10.57 -2.24
CA ARG A 46 -1.79 -9.28 -1.77
C ARG A 46 -2.89 -8.23 -1.66
N ARG A 47 -3.71 -8.07 -2.70
CA ARG A 47 -4.83 -7.10 -2.69
C ARG A 47 -5.83 -7.40 -1.60
N GLU A 48 -6.18 -8.68 -1.38
CA GLU A 48 -7.08 -9.10 -0.31
C GLU A 48 -6.52 -8.75 1.07
N VAL A 49 -5.25 -9.07 1.34
CA VAL A 49 -4.60 -8.75 2.60
C VAL A 49 -4.55 -7.25 2.83
N LEU A 50 -4.11 -6.46 1.85
CA LEU A 50 -4.05 -5.00 1.98
C LEU A 50 -5.42 -4.37 2.18
N ALA A 51 -6.45 -4.83 1.48
CA ALA A 51 -7.81 -4.36 1.65
C ALA A 51 -8.34 -4.66 3.06
N TYR A 52 -7.99 -5.81 3.62
CA TYR A 52 -8.34 -6.16 5.00
C TYR A 52 -7.56 -5.31 6.02
N LEU A 53 -6.25 -5.09 5.83
CA LEU A 53 -5.48 -4.21 6.71
C LEU A 53 -6.03 -2.76 6.70
N GLU A 54 -6.55 -2.30 5.56
CA GLU A 54 -7.24 -1.02 5.46
C GLU A 54 -8.52 -0.94 6.29
N THR A 55 -9.25 -2.05 6.52
CA THR A 55 -10.45 -2.01 7.39
C THR A 55 -10.08 -1.90 8.86
N LEU A 56 -8.94 -2.48 9.26
CA LEU A 56 -8.49 -2.48 10.65
C LEU A 56 -8.03 -1.11 11.15
N ARG A 57 -7.54 -0.24 10.26
CA ARG A 57 -6.95 1.06 10.63
C ARG A 57 -7.90 1.99 11.40
N ALA A 58 -9.21 1.78 11.29
CA ALA A 58 -10.20 2.61 11.98
C ALA A 58 -10.19 2.37 13.50
N GLU A 59 -9.76 1.18 13.93
CA GLU A 59 -9.85 0.73 15.32
C GLU A 59 -8.49 0.32 15.89
N LYS A 60 -7.51 0.01 15.03
CA LYS A 60 -6.21 -0.57 15.40
C LYS A 60 -5.05 0.18 14.77
N THR A 61 -3.89 0.16 15.42
CA THR A 61 -2.65 0.67 14.84
C THR A 61 -1.97 -0.43 14.03
N VAL A 62 -1.67 -0.17 12.75
CA VAL A 62 -0.94 -1.10 11.89
C VAL A 62 0.39 -0.49 11.48
N LEU A 63 1.49 -1.09 11.91
CA LEU A 63 2.84 -0.82 11.42
C LEU A 63 3.18 -1.84 10.33
N HIS A 64 3.22 -1.37 9.09
CA HIS A 64 3.48 -2.19 7.92
C HIS A 64 4.85 -1.84 7.33
N VAL A 65 5.78 -2.78 7.38
CA VAL A 65 7.10 -2.68 6.74
C VAL A 65 7.03 -3.37 5.39
N THR A 66 7.37 -2.62 4.33
CA THR A 66 7.30 -3.10 2.95
C THR A 66 8.26 -2.31 2.06
N HIS A 67 8.81 -2.99 1.06
CA HIS A 67 9.53 -2.38 -0.05
C HIS A 67 8.63 -2.10 -1.27
N HIS A 68 7.35 -2.48 -1.22
CA HIS A 68 6.38 -2.26 -2.29
C HIS A 68 5.68 -0.91 -2.13
N LEU A 69 6.07 0.10 -2.92
CA LEU A 69 5.49 1.45 -2.84
C LEU A 69 3.98 1.51 -3.11
N GLU A 70 3.44 0.55 -3.87
CA GLU A 70 1.99 0.41 -4.12
C GLU A 70 1.18 0.16 -2.84
N GLU A 71 1.82 -0.35 -1.80
CA GLU A 71 1.19 -0.63 -0.52
C GLU A 71 1.23 0.62 0.39
N LEU A 72 2.28 1.42 0.28
CA LEU A 72 2.50 2.61 1.10
C LEU A 72 1.46 3.72 0.85
N VAL A 73 0.94 3.83 -0.37
CA VAL A 73 -0.09 4.84 -0.72
C VAL A 73 -1.42 4.66 0.01
N ARG A 74 -1.60 3.54 0.70
CA ARG A 74 -2.79 3.24 1.52
C ARG A 74 -2.64 3.69 2.97
N SER A 75 -1.42 3.96 3.43
CA SER A 75 -1.10 4.32 4.81
C SER A 75 -1.52 5.73 5.20
N ASP A 76 -1.66 6.00 6.50
CA ASP A 76 -1.83 7.35 7.05
C ASP A 76 -0.52 8.16 7.08
N ARG A 77 0.59 7.44 7.31
CA ARG A 77 1.92 7.98 7.56
C ARG A 77 2.96 7.05 6.95
N ILE A 78 4.00 7.60 6.35
CA ILE A 78 5.09 6.90 5.69
C ILE A 78 6.39 7.30 6.39
N LEU A 79 7.10 6.29 6.88
CA LEU A 79 8.43 6.41 7.47
C LEU A 79 9.45 5.86 6.49
N VAL A 80 10.49 6.64 6.18
CA VAL A 80 11.58 6.20 5.31
C VAL A 80 12.82 6.00 6.17
N LEU A 81 13.35 4.78 6.16
CA LEU A 81 14.62 4.46 6.79
C LEU A 81 15.71 4.31 5.73
N ASN A 82 16.87 4.92 5.97
CA ASN A 82 18.06 4.77 5.14
C ASN A 82 19.30 4.75 6.02
N GLY A 83 20.19 3.78 5.83
CA GLY A 83 21.42 3.65 6.63
C GLY A 83 21.18 3.43 8.14
N GLY A 84 20.01 2.96 8.54
CA GLY A 84 19.63 2.81 9.96
C GLY A 84 19.07 4.09 10.60
N GLU A 85 18.93 5.17 9.84
CA GLU A 85 18.35 6.43 10.30
C GLU A 85 16.97 6.66 9.70
N LEU A 86 16.09 7.30 10.46
CA LEU A 86 14.80 7.77 9.98
C LEU A 86 15.01 9.09 9.21
N VAL A 87 14.98 9.01 7.88
CA VAL A 87 15.25 10.15 6.99
C VAL A 87 13.99 10.90 6.58
N ALA A 88 12.81 10.29 6.72
CA ALA A 88 11.54 10.98 6.50
C ALA A 88 10.39 10.41 7.33
N ASP A 89 9.47 11.32 7.65
CA ASP A 89 8.18 11.04 8.28
C ASP A 89 7.14 11.97 7.65
N LYS A 90 6.29 11.41 6.77
CA LYS A 90 5.41 12.19 5.89
C LYS A 90 4.05 11.54 5.71
N THR A 91 3.04 12.34 5.38
CA THR A 91 1.81 11.81 4.79
C THR A 91 2.08 11.30 3.38
N PRO A 92 1.24 10.40 2.83
CA PRO A 92 1.38 9.93 1.46
C PRO A 92 1.49 11.07 0.44
N GLU A 93 0.70 12.13 0.58
CA GLU A 93 0.74 13.29 -0.32
C GLU A 93 2.12 13.94 -0.33
N ARG A 94 2.67 14.23 0.85
CA ARG A 94 3.97 14.89 0.99
C ARG A 94 5.12 13.98 0.57
N PHE A 95 5.00 12.68 0.79
CA PHE A 95 5.99 11.69 0.36
C PHE A 95 6.02 11.59 -1.18
N LEU A 96 4.86 11.42 -1.82
CA LEU A 96 4.76 11.24 -3.28
C LEU A 96 5.23 12.47 -4.06
N SER A 97 5.05 13.68 -3.51
CA SER A 97 5.46 14.93 -4.15
C SER A 97 6.92 15.32 -3.88
N ASP A 98 7.66 14.56 -3.04
CA ASP A 98 9.06 14.87 -2.73
C ASP A 98 10.01 14.10 -3.65
N ALA A 99 10.32 14.72 -4.79
CA ALA A 99 11.17 14.12 -5.80
C ALA A 99 12.63 13.92 -5.34
N ASP A 100 13.14 14.74 -4.42
CA ASP A 100 14.51 14.62 -3.94
C ASP A 100 14.63 13.46 -2.95
N LEU A 101 13.70 13.36 -2.00
CA LEU A 101 13.61 12.20 -1.09
C LEU A 101 13.52 10.88 -1.88
N LEU A 102 12.67 10.82 -2.91
CA LEU A 102 12.51 9.62 -3.73
C LEU A 102 13.80 9.26 -4.47
N ARG A 103 14.50 10.24 -5.05
CA ARG A 103 15.76 10.01 -5.79
C ARG A 103 16.90 9.59 -4.85
N GLU A 104 17.11 10.32 -3.76
CA GLU A 104 18.18 10.06 -2.79
C GLU A 104 18.06 8.67 -2.15
N ASN A 105 16.83 8.23 -1.92
CA ASN A 105 16.54 6.92 -1.30
C ASN A 105 16.22 5.82 -2.32
N ARG A 106 16.41 6.08 -3.63
CA ARG A 106 16.20 5.10 -4.72
C ARG A 106 14.79 4.50 -4.75
N LEU A 107 13.79 5.30 -4.38
CA LEU A 107 12.39 4.90 -4.32
C LEU A 107 11.72 5.24 -5.66
N VAL A 108 11.16 4.22 -6.32
CA VAL A 108 10.52 4.38 -7.63
C VAL A 108 9.01 4.35 -7.47
N LEU A 109 8.37 5.48 -7.79
CA LEU A 109 6.91 5.57 -7.73
C LEU A 109 6.24 4.54 -8.66
N PRO A 110 5.13 3.94 -8.22
CA PRO A 110 4.33 3.10 -9.09
C PRO A 110 3.77 3.92 -10.26
N VAL A 111 3.46 3.23 -11.35
CA VAL A 111 3.09 3.85 -12.65
C VAL A 111 1.95 4.84 -12.50
N VAL A 112 0.93 4.50 -11.70
CA VAL A 112 -0.26 5.34 -11.49
C VAL A 112 0.12 6.68 -10.87
N GLN A 113 0.90 6.68 -9.78
CA GLN A 113 1.29 7.91 -9.09
C GLN A 113 2.28 8.73 -9.91
N ARG A 114 3.21 8.07 -10.60
CA ARG A 114 4.16 8.75 -11.49
C ARG A 114 3.43 9.48 -12.61
N LEU A 115 2.51 8.80 -13.31
CA LEU A 115 1.76 9.39 -14.40
C LEU A 115 0.84 10.52 -13.89
N ALA A 116 0.19 10.32 -12.73
CA ALA A 116 -0.63 11.37 -12.11
C ALA A 116 0.17 12.67 -11.88
N LEU A 117 1.40 12.57 -11.35
CA LEU A 117 2.28 13.72 -11.17
C LEU A 117 2.65 14.38 -12.50
N GLU A 118 3.04 13.59 -13.50
CA GLU A 118 3.43 14.09 -14.83
C GLU A 118 2.31 14.90 -15.51
N ILE A 119 1.05 14.51 -15.30
CA ILE A 119 -0.11 15.20 -15.88
C ILE A 119 -0.77 16.21 -14.93
N GLY A 120 -0.16 16.50 -13.78
CA GLY A 120 -0.65 17.47 -12.80
C GLY A 120 -1.99 17.07 -12.17
N LEU A 121 -2.12 15.80 -11.76
CA LEU A 121 -3.20 15.26 -10.94
C LEU A 121 -2.66 14.89 -9.54
N PRO A 122 -3.49 14.96 -8.49
CA PRO A 122 -3.07 14.61 -7.13
C PRO A 122 -2.84 13.08 -6.99
N PRO A 123 -1.61 12.61 -6.75
CA PRO A 123 -1.27 11.19 -6.87
C PRO A 123 -1.78 10.33 -5.71
N ALA A 124 -1.91 10.88 -4.50
CA ALA A 124 -2.23 10.09 -3.29
C ALA A 124 -3.61 9.41 -3.34
N ARG A 125 -4.56 10.00 -4.07
CA ARG A 125 -5.92 9.47 -4.23
C ARG A 125 -6.06 8.50 -5.41
N LEU A 126 -5.04 8.43 -6.27
CA LEU A 126 -5.06 7.64 -7.49
C LEU A 126 -4.25 6.39 -7.24
N ARG A 127 -4.94 5.27 -7.03
CA ARG A 127 -4.33 4.01 -6.58
C ARG A 127 -4.38 2.92 -7.65
N THR A 128 -5.27 3.06 -8.62
CA THR A 128 -5.46 2.09 -9.70
C THR A 128 -5.52 2.79 -11.06
N PRO A 129 -5.26 2.07 -12.16
CA PRO A 129 -5.45 2.59 -13.51
C PRO A 129 -6.85 3.17 -13.76
N GLU A 130 -7.88 2.56 -13.19
CA GLU A 130 -9.28 2.99 -13.31
C GLU A 130 -9.48 4.36 -12.66
N THR A 131 -9.02 4.54 -11.41
CA THR A 131 -9.12 5.84 -10.72
C THR A 131 -8.37 6.95 -11.45
N LEU A 132 -7.24 6.62 -12.10
CA LEU A 132 -6.49 7.56 -12.92
C LEU A 132 -7.24 7.93 -14.20
N ALA A 133 -7.81 6.94 -14.89
CA ALA A 133 -8.59 7.16 -16.11
C ALA A 133 -9.80 8.07 -15.84
N GLU A 134 -10.55 7.81 -14.76
CA GLU A 134 -11.67 8.65 -14.31
C GLU A 134 -11.23 10.09 -14.05
N ALA A 135 -10.10 10.28 -13.35
CA ALA A 135 -9.58 11.61 -13.05
C ALA A 135 -9.11 12.36 -14.31
N ILE A 136 -8.56 11.66 -15.31
CA ILE A 136 -8.20 12.22 -16.62
C ILE A 136 -9.45 12.71 -17.36
N LEU A 137 -10.50 11.88 -17.42
CA LEU A 137 -11.76 12.23 -18.08
C LEU A 137 -12.38 13.47 -17.42
N ALA A 138 -12.50 13.49 -16.09
CA ALA A 138 -13.04 14.63 -15.36
C ALA A 138 -12.27 15.93 -15.62
N LYS A 139 -10.93 15.87 -15.74
CA LYS A 139 -10.09 17.03 -16.08
C LYS A 139 -10.36 17.56 -17.49
N THR A 140 -10.58 16.67 -18.46
CA THR A 140 -10.86 17.05 -19.86
C THR A 140 -12.24 17.69 -20.03
N GLU A 141 -13.26 17.20 -19.33
CA GLU A 141 -14.61 17.77 -19.35
C GLU A 141 -14.67 19.16 -18.70
N SER A 142 -13.91 19.35 -17.62
CA SER A 142 -13.81 20.63 -16.90
C SER A 142 -13.11 21.71 -17.73
N GLY A 143 -12.08 21.33 -18.51
CA GLY A 143 -11.39 22.24 -19.43
C GLY A 143 -12.22 22.65 -20.64
N THR A 144 -13.19 21.83 -21.05
CA THR A 144 -14.05 22.10 -22.22
C THR A 144 -15.19 23.07 -21.91
N ARG A 145 -15.60 23.23 -20.65
CA ARG A 145 -16.66 24.18 -20.25
C ARG A 145 -16.16 25.60 -19.94
N ALA A 146 -14.84 25.81 -19.95
CA ALA A 146 -14.21 27.07 -19.57
C ALA A 146 -13.61 27.86 -20.77
N GLY A 147 -13.86 27.40 -22.00
CA GLY A 147 -13.50 28.06 -23.25
C GLY A 147 -14.72 28.33 -24.11
#